data_AF-A0A535IYD7-F1
#
_entry.id   AF-A0A535IYD7-F1
#
_cell.length_a   1.000
_cell.length_b   1.000
_cell.length_c   1.000
_cell.angle_alpha   90.00
_cell.angle_beta   90.00
_cell.angle_gamma   90.00
#
_symmetry.space_group_name_H-M   'P 1'
#
loop_
_entity.id
_entity.type
_entity.pdbx_description
1 polymer ?
#
loop_
_entity_poly.entity_id
_entity_poly.type
_entity_poly.pdbx_seq_one_letter_code
_entity_poly.pdbx_strand_id
1 'polypeptide(L)' 'MPLVSRAQVEILAEGIVEPLPFADPPPDDLAPRTPFSPSAIRAGLPERGGFGRRDLRWCSR' A
#
# COMPACT_ATOMS: atom_id res chain seq x y z
N MET A 1 3.33 -4.30 -21.94
CA MET A 1 3.47 -2.92 -21.43
C MET A 1 4.10 -3.02 -20.06
N PRO A 2 5.26 -2.40 -19.78
CA PRO A 2 5.82 -2.45 -18.44
C PRO A 2 4.88 -1.67 -17.51
N LEU A 3 4.45 -2.31 -16.43
CA LEU A 3 3.53 -1.78 -15.40
C LEU A 3 4.27 -0.81 -14.46
N VAL A 4 5.00 0.15 -15.02
CA VAL A 4 5.63 1.18 -14.21
C VAL A 4 4.66 2.35 -14.12
N SER A 5 4.23 2.68 -12.91
CA SER A 5 3.37 3.84 -12.70
C SER A 5 4.18 5.12 -12.93
N ARG A 6 3.53 6.19 -13.37
CA ARG A 6 4.19 7.51 -13.50
C ARG A 6 4.91 7.91 -12.21
N ALA A 7 4.28 7.63 -11.06
CA ALA A 7 4.87 7.87 -9.75
C ALA A 7 6.18 7.10 -9.55
N GLN A 8 6.29 5.85 -10.02
CA GLN A 8 7.55 5.10 -9.95
C GLN A 8 8.63 5.70 -10.86
N VAL A 9 8.27 6.24 -12.03
CA VAL A 9 9.24 6.94 -12.90
C VAL A 9 9.73 8.22 -12.23
N GLU A 10 8.83 9.00 -11.63
CA GLU A 10 9.14 10.24 -10.91
C GLU A 10 10.05 9.97 -9.70
N ILE A 11 9.72 8.95 -8.88
CA ILE A 11 10.56 8.52 -7.74
C ILE A 11 11.99 8.16 -8.18
N LEU A 12 12.13 7.44 -9.31
CA LEU A 12 13.45 7.08 -9.84
C LEU A 12 14.18 8.28 -10.47
N ALA A 13 13.45 9.19 -11.11
CA ALA A 13 13.99 10.40 -11.74
C ALA A 13 14.44 11.45 -10.72
N GLU A 14 13.81 11.50 -9.53
CA GLU A 14 14.22 12.33 -8.39
C GLU A 14 15.59 11.93 -7.81
N GLY A 15 16.17 10.81 -8.28
CA GLY A 15 17.56 10.48 -7.99
C GLY A 15 17.83 10.07 -6.55
N ILE A 16 16.80 9.58 -5.83
CA ILE A 16 16.99 8.92 -4.53
C ILE A 16 17.57 7.53 -4.79
N VAL A 17 18.87 7.50 -5.11
CA VAL A 17 19.63 6.27 -5.37
C VAL A 17 20.30 5.77 -4.09
N GLU A 18 20.57 6.68 -3.16
CA GLU A 18 21.18 6.37 -1.87
C GLU A 18 20.09 6.22 -0.79
N PRO A 19 20.10 5.12 -0.02
CA PRO A 19 19.15 4.95 1.08
C PRO A 19 19.36 6.04 2.12
N LEU A 20 18.29 6.79 2.42
CA LEU A 20 18.30 7.75 3.51
C LEU A 20 18.36 7.03 4.87
N PRO A 21 18.86 7.70 5.92
CA PRO A 21 18.76 7.21 7.29
C PRO A 21 17.30 6.87 7.64
N PHE A 22 17.12 5.91 8.55
CA PHE A 22 15.80 5.60 9.08
C PHE A 22 15.14 6.86 9.63
N ALA A 23 13.85 7.02 9.33
CA ALA A 23 13.05 8.07 9.92
C ALA A 23 12.96 7.87 11.44
N ASP A 24 12.84 8.98 12.16
CA ASP A 24 12.55 8.95 13.59
C ASP A 24 11.21 8.23 13.85
N PRO A 25 11.04 7.60 15.03
CA PRO A 25 9.77 7.02 15.41
C PRO A 25 8.64 8.07 15.34
N PRO A 26 7.42 7.67 14.92
CA PRO A 26 6.28 8.58 14.98
C PRO A 26 5.99 8.98 16.43
N PRO A 27 5.39 10.17 16.65
CA PRO A 27 4.82 10.54 17.95
C PRO A 27 3.88 9.46 18.50
N ASP A 28 3.77 9.37 19.83
CA ASP A 28 3.02 8.29 20.51
C ASP A 28 1.55 8.20 20.09
N ASP A 29 0.92 9.33 19.77
CA ASP A 29 -0.47 9.42 19.31
C ASP A 29 -0.65 8.99 17.85
N LEU A 30 0.44 8.99 17.07
CA LEU A 30 0.49 8.52 15.67
C LEU A 30 1.09 7.11 15.54
N ALA A 31 1.67 6.58 16.60
CA ALA A 31 2.25 5.25 16.58
C ALA A 31 1.16 4.18 16.32
N PRO A 32 1.41 3.22 15.41
CA PRO A 32 0.45 2.17 15.11
C PRO A 32 0.22 1.31 16.36
N ARG A 33 -1.01 1.33 16.87
CA ARG A 33 -1.43 0.50 18.01
C ARG A 33 -1.83 -0.92 17.60
N THR A 34 -2.11 -1.12 16.31
CA THR A 34 -2.50 -2.42 15.77
C THR A 34 -1.27 -3.32 15.61
N PRO A 35 -1.24 -4.49 16.26
CA PRO A 35 -0.11 -5.41 16.13
C PRO A 35 0.05 -5.94 14.70
N PHE A 36 1.30 -6.05 14.23
CA PHE A 36 1.62 -6.70 12.96
C PHE A 36 1.67 -8.23 13.12
N SER A 37 0.50 -8.87 13.16
CA SER A 37 0.37 -10.32 13.34
C SER A 37 -0.45 -10.97 12.22
N PRO A 38 -0.25 -12.28 11.94
CA PRO A 38 -1.04 -12.98 10.92
C PRO A 38 -2.55 -12.94 11.18
N SER A 39 -2.98 -12.94 12.44
CA SER A 39 -4.39 -12.85 12.81
C SER A 39 -4.96 -11.46 12.53
N ALA A 40 -4.25 -10.40 12.92
CA ALA A 40 -4.65 -9.02 12.65
C ALA A 40 -4.72 -8.73 11.14
N ILE A 41 -3.73 -9.21 10.37
CA ILE A 41 -3.70 -9.08 8.92
C ILE A 41 -4.93 -9.75 8.30
N ARG A 42 -5.21 -11.01 8.66
CA ARG A 42 -6.35 -11.74 8.09
C ARG A 42 -7.69 -11.10 8.43
N ALA A 43 -7.82 -10.49 9.60
CA ALA A 43 -9.04 -9.79 10.02
C ALA A 43 -9.31 -8.51 9.21
N GLY A 44 -8.27 -7.85 8.70
CA GLY A 44 -8.39 -6.64 7.87
C GLY A 44 -8.59 -6.90 6.38
N LEU A 45 -8.51 -8.16 5.93
CA LEU A 45 -8.74 -8.49 4.53
C LEU A 45 -10.24 -8.50 4.21
N PRO A 46 -10.63 -8.08 2.99
CA PRO A 46 -12.00 -8.28 2.53
C PRO A 46 -12.36 -9.77 2.52
N GLU A 47 -13.66 -10.06 2.48
CA GLU A 47 -14.12 -11.43 2.30
C GLU A 47 -13.45 -12.08 1.09
N ARG A 48 -13.14 -13.37 1.22
CA ARG A 48 -12.47 -14.12 0.15
C ARG A 48 -13.42 -14.17 -1.06
N GLY A 49 -12.98 -13.57 -2.16
CA GLY A 49 -13.70 -13.54 -3.41
C GLY A 49 -12.76 -13.31 -4.58
N GLY A 50 -13.15 -13.77 -5.76
CA GLY A 50 -12.47 -13.43 -7.00
C GLY A 50 -12.93 -12.08 -7.54
N PHE A 51 -12.12 -11.48 -8.40
CA PHE A 51 -12.52 -10.31 -9.16
C PHE A 51 -13.59 -10.70 -10.18
N GLY A 52 -14.75 -10.06 -10.11
CA GLY A 52 -15.92 -10.33 -10.94
C GLY A 52 -16.39 -9.11 -11.73
N ARG A 53 -17.48 -9.30 -12.50
CA ARG A 53 -18.05 -8.24 -13.34
C ARG A 53 -18.47 -7.00 -12.54
N ARG A 54 -18.87 -7.17 -11.27
CA ARG A 54 -19.28 -6.07 -10.38
C ARG A 54 -18.11 -5.19 -9.90
N ASP A 55 -16.89 -5.73 -9.92
CA ASP A 55 -15.67 -4.99 -9.56
C ASP A 55 -15.16 -4.13 -10.73
N LEU A 56 -15.71 -4.33 -11.94
CA LEU A 56 -15.45 -3.46 -13.06
C LEU A 56 -16.15 -2.12 -12.82
N ARG A 57 -15.36 -1.03 -12.76
CA ARG A 57 -15.83 0.35 -12.44
C ARG A 57 -17.01 0.86 -13.28
N TRP A 58 -17.20 0.33 -14.49
CA TRP A 58 -18.33 0.64 -15.37
C TRP A 58 -19.64 -0.12 -15.06
N CYS A 59 -19.56 -1.24 -14.34
CA CYS A 59 -20.69 -2.07 -13.91
C CYS A 59 -21.15 -1.71 -12.49
N SER A 60 -20.40 -0.89 -11.76
CA SER A 60 -20.69 -0.46 -10.39
C SER A 60 -21.42 0.89 -10.31
N ARG A 61 -22.22 1.24 -11.33
CA ARG A 61 -23.08 2.44 -11.32
C ARG A 61 -24.49 2.09 -10.88
#